data_AF-A0A1L8SU76-F1
#
_entry.id   AF-A0A1L8SU76-F1
#
_cell.length_a   1.000
_cell.length_b   1.000
_cell.length_c   1.000
_cell.angle_alpha   90.00
_cell.angle_beta   90.00
_cell.angle_gamma   90.00
#
_symmetry.space_group_name_H-M   'P 1'
#
loop_
_entity.id
_entity.type
_entity.pdbx_description
1 polymer ?
#
loop_
_entity_poly.entity_id
_entity_poly.type
_entity_poly.pdbx_seq_one_letter_code
_entity_poly.pdbx_strand_id
1 'polypeptide(L)'
;MRYVLNDHFVLVCLFLVGGLAFYYSNLLKQLPPDFPWSLPIVGLVWWLILPFGKLATLAEPADMTFLLPKEKEMGPYLSRSLVHSISFPFAVELLICGALMPLVVLANHSSFVTFFFYVALLWLLKFAHLRLQRLACYQETLALTHRLMFVWFAVSLMTIFVSLYLTAWLGLILALCVALFFYWQTNEQSRLLDWSKMIDRENARLHRIYQFINLFTDVPEVEAKVRRRKYLDGFLANIAFKQENTYLYLFARGALRGAEYGGLFFRLLVVGGVLLVSLNDFRFIVGVSLLFIYLIGFQMIPLYSQFDYISAVQLYPVARKFKKAALQKVLTLLLVATAIIFSLCSLIHLAIIESFVLLVVLLIEIGLFSWFYLPARIKKMED
;
A
#
# COMPACT_ATOMS: atom_id res chain seq x y z
N MET A 1 -18.39 10.43 4.00
CA MET A 1 -17.52 11.26 4.86
C MET A 1 -17.87 11.20 6.35
N ARG A 2 -19.16 11.12 6.75
CA ARG A 2 -19.58 11.07 8.16
C ARG A 2 -18.93 9.94 8.99
N TYR A 3 -18.60 8.81 8.35
CA TYR A 3 -17.93 7.67 8.99
C TYR A 3 -16.41 7.82 9.17
N VAL A 4 -15.76 8.72 8.43
CA VAL A 4 -14.30 8.89 8.46
C VAL A 4 -13.90 10.11 9.33
N LEU A 5 -14.64 11.21 9.24
CA LEU A 5 -14.37 12.44 9.98
C LEU A 5 -15.17 12.48 11.29
N ASN A 6 -14.81 11.63 12.25
CA ASN A 6 -15.29 11.75 13.63
C ASN A 6 -14.58 12.91 14.35
N ASP A 7 -15.23 13.58 15.30
CA ASP A 7 -14.71 14.77 16.02
C ASP A 7 -13.31 14.53 16.62
N HIS A 8 -13.07 13.36 17.21
CA HIS A 8 -11.76 13.03 17.77
C HIS A 8 -10.67 12.88 16.68
N PHE A 9 -11.02 12.27 15.54
CA PHE A 9 -10.09 12.10 14.43
C PHE A 9 -9.74 13.43 13.77
N VAL A 10 -10.72 14.32 13.60
CA VAL A 10 -10.50 15.68 13.07
C VAL A 10 -9.50 16.43 13.95
N LEU A 11 -9.64 16.34 15.27
CA LEU A 11 -8.72 16.97 16.21
C LEU A 11 -7.29 16.40 16.10
N VAL A 12 -7.14 15.07 16.00
CA VAL A 12 -5.84 14.43 15.77
C VAL A 12 -5.22 14.88 14.44
N CYS A 13 -5.98 14.92 13.35
CA CYS A 13 -5.51 15.41 12.06
C CYS A 13 -5.09 16.88 12.13
N LEU A 14 -5.83 17.73 12.85
CA LEU A 14 -5.48 19.13 13.04
C LEU A 14 -4.12 19.28 13.74
N PHE A 15 -3.90 18.55 14.84
CA PHE A 15 -2.61 18.57 15.53
C PHE A 15 -1.47 17.99 14.67
N LEU A 16 -1.73 16.92 13.92
CA LEU A 16 -0.72 16.29 13.07
C LEU A 16 -0.33 17.19 11.90
N VAL A 17 -1.30 17.76 11.19
CA VAL A 17 -1.05 18.72 10.09
C VAL A 17 -0.39 19.99 10.63
N GLY A 18 -0.85 20.51 11.77
CA GLY A 18 -0.25 21.68 12.41
C GLY A 18 1.20 21.43 12.84
N GLY A 19 1.48 20.29 13.47
CA GLY A 19 2.83 19.87 13.86
C GLY A 19 3.75 19.67 12.67
N LEU A 20 3.27 19.02 11.60
CA LEU A 20 4.02 18.87 10.35
C LEU A 20 4.29 20.21 9.68
N ALA A 21 3.32 21.13 9.65
CA ALA A 21 3.48 22.46 9.10
C ALA A 21 4.50 23.30 9.89
N PHE A 22 4.47 23.22 11.22
CA PHE A 22 5.44 23.89 12.09
C PHE A 22 6.86 23.32 11.89
N TYR A 23 6.99 21.99 11.86
CA TYR A 23 8.27 21.33 11.61
C TYR A 23 8.82 21.67 10.22
N TYR A 24 7.98 21.61 9.19
CA TYR A 24 8.33 22.00 7.82
C TYR A 24 8.78 23.46 7.73
N SER A 25 8.07 24.38 8.40
CA SER A 25 8.45 25.80 8.45
C SER A 25 9.83 26.00 9.10
N ASN A 26 10.14 25.27 10.17
CA ASN A 26 11.45 25.36 10.81
C ASN A 26 12.55 24.77 9.92
N LEU A 27 12.27 23.66 9.23
CA LEU A 27 13.20 23.04 8.28
C LEU A 27 13.54 24.04 7.15
N LEU A 28 12.52 24.70 6.58
CA LEU A 28 12.73 25.71 5.54
C LEU A 28 13.64 26.87 5.97
N LYS A 29 13.58 27.30 7.23
CA LYS A 29 14.41 28.39 7.77
C LYS A 29 15.87 27.99 7.97
N GLN A 30 16.14 26.70 8.16
CA GLN A 30 17.48 26.17 8.40
C GLN A 30 18.21 25.79 7.10
N LEU A 31 17.50 25.76 5.97
CA LEU A 31 18.10 25.41 4.68
C LEU A 31 18.96 26.56 4.14
N PRO A 32 20.18 26.25 3.63
CA PRO A 32 20.97 27.24 2.91
C PRO A 32 20.24 27.68 1.63
N PRO A 33 20.41 28.94 1.19
CA PRO A 33 19.76 29.46 -0.02
C PRO A 33 20.12 28.66 -1.28
N ASP A 34 21.35 28.17 -1.38
CA ASP A 34 21.85 27.38 -2.52
C ASP A 34 21.71 25.85 -2.30
N PHE A 35 20.58 25.39 -1.76
CA PHE A 35 20.37 23.95 -1.58
C PHE A 35 20.09 23.25 -2.93
N PRO A 36 21.00 22.39 -3.44
CA PRO A 36 20.91 21.86 -4.81
C PRO A 36 19.77 20.85 -5.00
N TRP A 37 19.27 20.24 -3.92
CA TRP A 37 18.21 19.24 -3.98
C TRP A 37 16.79 19.83 -3.88
N SER A 38 16.66 21.15 -3.67
CA SER A 38 15.36 21.82 -3.56
C SER A 38 14.47 21.55 -4.78
N LEU A 39 14.92 21.91 -5.98
CA LEU A 39 14.16 21.77 -7.24
C LEU A 39 13.96 20.29 -7.64
N PRO A 40 14.97 19.40 -7.58
CA PRO A 40 14.76 17.97 -7.82
C PRO A 40 13.69 17.35 -6.91
N ILE A 41 13.66 17.69 -5.62
CA ILE A 41 12.63 17.19 -4.69
C ILE A 41 11.24 17.67 -5.11
N VAL A 42 11.08 18.97 -5.42
CA VAL A 42 9.79 19.50 -5.89
C VAL A 42 9.35 18.81 -7.18
N GLY A 43 10.24 18.72 -8.16
CA GLY A 43 9.95 18.11 -9.46
C GLY A 43 9.54 16.64 -9.34
N LEU A 44 10.24 15.87 -8.51
CA LEU A 44 9.90 14.47 -8.24
C LEU A 44 8.58 14.32 -7.50
N VAL A 45 8.31 15.13 -6.46
CA VAL A 45 7.04 15.05 -5.73
C VAL A 45 5.87 15.41 -6.64
N TRP A 46 5.98 16.48 -7.44
CA TRP A 46 4.97 16.85 -8.43
C TRP A 46 4.74 15.76 -9.48
N TRP A 47 5.80 15.15 -9.97
CA TRP A 47 5.68 14.05 -10.93
C TRP A 47 5.04 12.79 -10.33
N LEU A 48 5.38 12.43 -9.09
CA LEU A 48 4.81 11.27 -8.39
C LEU A 48 3.34 11.44 -8.03
N ILE A 49 2.87 12.68 -7.79
CA ILE A 49 1.46 12.93 -7.48
C ILE A 49 0.58 12.96 -8.73
N LEU A 50 1.09 13.35 -9.91
CA LEU A 50 0.28 13.40 -11.14
C LEU A 50 -0.54 12.11 -11.46
N PRO A 51 -0.05 10.87 -11.28
CA PRO A 51 -0.85 9.66 -11.52
C PRO A 51 -1.95 9.40 -10.48
N PHE A 52 -2.00 10.17 -9.40
CA PHE A 52 -3.03 10.09 -8.36
C PHE A 52 -4.41 10.45 -8.92
N GLY A 53 -5.44 9.70 -8.57
CA GLY A 53 -6.76 9.87 -9.15
C GLY A 53 -6.94 9.16 -10.50
N LYS A 54 -8.08 8.50 -10.63
CA LYS A 54 -8.48 7.73 -11.82
C LYS A 54 -9.79 8.27 -12.36
N LEU A 55 -10.02 8.05 -13.66
CA LEU A 55 -11.30 8.30 -14.29
C LEU A 55 -12.40 7.50 -13.57
N ALA A 56 -13.42 8.19 -13.06
CA ALA A 56 -14.58 7.59 -12.43
C ALA A 56 -15.68 7.46 -13.48
N THR A 57 -15.80 6.28 -14.09
CA THR A 57 -16.83 6.01 -15.10
C THR A 57 -18.18 5.68 -14.47
N LEU A 58 -18.19 5.31 -13.17
CA LEU A 58 -19.39 4.93 -12.41
C LEU A 58 -20.23 3.85 -13.12
N ALA A 59 -19.58 3.01 -13.93
CA ALA A 59 -20.23 1.95 -14.66
C ALA A 59 -20.34 0.69 -13.80
N GLU A 60 -21.53 0.13 -13.74
CA GLU A 60 -21.81 -1.09 -13.01
C GLU A 60 -21.86 -2.32 -13.94
N PRO A 61 -21.67 -3.55 -13.41
CA PRO A 61 -21.80 -4.77 -14.20
C PRO A 61 -23.16 -4.90 -14.91
N ALA A 62 -24.23 -4.40 -14.29
CA ALA A 62 -25.58 -4.39 -14.87
C ALA A 62 -25.72 -3.45 -16.07
N ASP A 63 -24.93 -2.37 -16.13
CA ASP A 63 -25.05 -1.36 -17.20
C ASP A 63 -24.66 -1.90 -18.58
N MET A 64 -23.80 -2.94 -18.62
CA MET A 64 -23.37 -3.55 -19.87
C MET A 64 -24.57 -4.09 -20.68
N THR A 65 -25.59 -4.66 -20.04
CA THR A 65 -26.73 -5.24 -20.77
C THR A 65 -27.71 -4.17 -21.26
N PHE A 66 -27.88 -3.08 -20.51
CA PHE A 66 -28.87 -2.04 -20.81
C PHE A 66 -28.31 -0.89 -21.68
N LEU A 67 -27.03 -0.56 -21.54
CA LEU A 67 -26.41 0.59 -22.20
C LEU A 67 -25.65 0.23 -23.48
N LEU A 68 -25.41 -1.06 -23.77
CA LEU A 68 -24.80 -1.50 -25.02
C LEU A 68 -25.52 -0.97 -26.28
N PRO A 69 -26.87 -0.93 -26.36
CA PRO A 69 -27.55 -0.33 -27.51
C PRO A 69 -27.29 1.17 -27.68
N LYS A 70 -26.91 1.86 -26.59
CA LYS A 70 -26.64 3.31 -26.54
C LYS A 70 -25.15 3.65 -26.52
N GLU A 71 -24.28 2.73 -26.92
CA GLU A 71 -22.82 2.90 -26.85
C GLU A 71 -22.31 4.16 -27.56
N LYS A 72 -22.91 4.53 -28.70
CA LYS A 72 -22.54 5.74 -29.44
C LYS A 72 -22.82 7.04 -28.66
N GLU A 73 -23.79 7.01 -27.74
CA GLU A 73 -24.16 8.15 -26.88
C GLU A 73 -23.29 8.23 -25.62
N MET A 74 -22.40 7.26 -25.37
CA MET A 74 -21.54 7.23 -24.17
C MET A 74 -20.35 8.20 -24.26
N GLY A 75 -19.97 8.68 -25.45
CA GLY A 75 -18.89 9.65 -25.61
C GLY A 75 -19.09 10.96 -24.81
N PRO A 76 -20.25 11.62 -24.92
CA PRO A 76 -20.64 12.75 -24.08
C PRO A 76 -20.72 12.42 -22.58
N TYR A 77 -21.12 11.20 -22.21
CA TYR A 77 -21.11 10.78 -20.81
C TYR A 77 -19.67 10.72 -20.25
N LEU A 78 -18.75 10.10 -20.98
CA LEU A 78 -17.34 10.01 -20.60
C LEU A 78 -16.63 11.38 -20.56
N SER A 79 -17.10 12.39 -21.31
CA SER A 79 -16.51 13.75 -21.21
C SER A 79 -16.96 14.44 -19.92
N ARG A 80 -18.20 14.25 -19.50
CA ARG A 80 -18.70 14.74 -18.20
C ARG A 80 -18.02 14.01 -17.04
N SER A 81 -17.86 12.69 -17.14
CA SER A 81 -17.09 11.88 -16.19
C SER A 81 -15.65 12.36 -16.06
N LEU A 82 -15.00 12.75 -17.17
CA LEU A 82 -13.65 13.34 -17.15
C LEU A 82 -13.60 14.64 -16.33
N VAL A 83 -14.53 15.56 -16.58
CA VAL A 83 -14.59 16.85 -15.87
C VAL A 83 -14.91 16.64 -14.40
N HIS A 84 -15.80 15.72 -14.06
CA HIS A 84 -16.05 15.35 -12.66
C HIS A 84 -14.80 14.76 -12.00
N SER A 85 -14.08 13.88 -12.71
CA SER A 85 -12.91 13.18 -12.19
C SER A 85 -11.69 14.07 -12.01
N ILE A 86 -11.62 15.23 -12.66
CA ILE A 86 -10.46 16.13 -12.54
C ILE A 86 -10.48 16.94 -11.25
N SER A 87 -11.67 17.23 -10.70
CA SER A 87 -11.82 18.15 -9.57
C SER A 87 -11.11 17.67 -8.30
N PHE A 88 -11.30 16.41 -7.92
CA PHE A 88 -10.70 15.87 -6.69
C PHE A 88 -9.17 15.75 -6.77
N PRO A 89 -8.58 15.13 -7.80
CA PRO A 89 -7.12 15.07 -7.94
C PRO A 89 -6.48 16.45 -8.07
N PHE A 90 -7.15 17.38 -8.77
CA PHE A 90 -6.66 18.75 -8.89
C PHE A 90 -6.62 19.49 -7.55
N ALA A 91 -7.62 19.31 -6.68
CA ALA A 91 -7.58 19.90 -5.34
C ALA A 91 -6.37 19.41 -4.54
N VAL A 92 -6.03 18.12 -4.65
CA VAL A 92 -4.84 17.53 -4.00
C VAL A 92 -3.54 18.06 -4.62
N GLU A 93 -3.47 18.15 -5.94
CA GLU A 93 -2.32 18.73 -6.64
C GLU A 93 -2.10 20.20 -6.29
N LEU A 94 -3.18 20.99 -6.16
CA LEU A 94 -3.14 22.39 -5.74
C LEU A 94 -2.59 22.54 -4.32
N LEU A 95 -3.04 21.71 -3.37
CA LEU A 95 -2.54 21.74 -2.00
C LEU A 95 -1.05 21.38 -1.92
N ILE A 96 -0.62 20.35 -2.66
CA ILE A 96 0.79 19.92 -2.68
C ILE A 96 1.67 20.96 -3.39
N CYS A 97 1.19 21.55 -4.48
CA CYS A 97 1.87 22.65 -5.16
C CYS A 97 2.04 23.84 -4.22
N GLY A 98 0.98 24.23 -3.49
CA GLY A 98 1.03 25.31 -2.52
C GLY A 98 1.98 25.02 -1.35
N ALA A 99 1.96 23.80 -0.83
CA ALA A 99 2.86 23.39 0.26
C ALA A 99 4.33 23.42 -0.15
N LEU A 100 4.67 23.11 -1.40
CA LEU A 100 6.04 23.10 -1.91
C LEU A 100 6.50 24.43 -2.49
N MET A 101 5.60 25.39 -2.71
CA MET A 101 5.91 26.69 -3.30
C MET A 101 7.02 27.46 -2.56
N PRO A 102 7.05 27.53 -1.21
CA PRO A 102 8.13 28.22 -0.50
C PRO A 102 9.52 27.69 -0.85
N LEU A 103 9.64 26.37 -1.09
CA LEU A 103 10.91 25.74 -1.46
C LEU A 103 11.38 26.18 -2.87
N VAL A 104 10.45 26.37 -3.80
CA VAL A 104 10.74 26.87 -5.16
C VAL A 104 11.18 28.34 -5.13
N VAL A 105 10.50 29.16 -4.33
CA VAL A 105 10.83 30.59 -4.17
C VAL A 105 12.21 30.77 -3.56
N LEU A 106 12.56 29.96 -2.55
CA LEU A 106 13.88 29.98 -1.92
C LEU A 106 15.01 29.62 -2.91
N ALA A 107 14.78 28.65 -3.78
CA ALA A 107 15.80 28.15 -4.71
C ALA A 107 16.04 29.03 -5.93
N ASN A 108 14.98 29.58 -6.54
CA ASN A 108 15.06 30.31 -7.81
C ASN A 108 14.86 31.83 -7.67
N HIS A 109 14.77 32.36 -6.44
CA HIS A 109 14.38 33.76 -6.15
C HIS A 109 13.14 34.22 -6.95
N SER A 110 12.24 33.28 -7.26
CA SER A 110 11.11 33.52 -8.15
C SER A 110 9.95 34.16 -7.38
N SER A 111 9.22 35.06 -8.04
CA SER A 111 8.03 35.68 -7.45
C SER A 111 6.94 34.63 -7.15
N PHE A 112 6.15 34.83 -6.10
CA PHE A 112 4.99 33.99 -5.78
C PHE A 112 3.95 33.91 -6.91
N VAL A 113 3.96 34.85 -7.85
CA VAL A 113 3.11 34.82 -9.05
C VAL A 113 3.37 33.57 -9.91
N THR A 114 4.59 32.99 -9.87
CA THR A 114 4.90 31.77 -10.63
C THR A 114 4.08 30.55 -10.20
N PHE A 115 3.47 30.60 -9.01
CA PHE A 115 2.54 29.60 -8.52
C PHE A 115 1.41 29.29 -9.51
N PHE A 116 0.78 30.32 -10.08
CA PHE A 116 -0.35 30.13 -11.00
C PHE A 116 0.07 29.41 -12.29
N PHE A 117 1.29 29.64 -12.77
CA PHE A 117 1.83 28.94 -13.93
C PHE A 117 2.08 27.46 -13.61
N TYR A 118 2.62 27.14 -12.43
CA TYR A 118 2.82 25.75 -12.01
C TYR A 118 1.49 25.00 -11.80
N VAL A 119 0.51 25.64 -11.17
CA VAL A 119 -0.83 25.06 -11.00
C VAL A 119 -1.48 24.77 -12.36
N ALA A 120 -1.41 25.72 -13.30
CA ALA A 120 -1.95 25.53 -14.64
C ALA A 120 -1.20 24.43 -15.42
N LEU A 121 0.13 24.34 -15.29
CA LEU A 121 0.94 23.27 -15.85
C LEU A 121 0.49 21.89 -15.33
N LEU A 122 0.36 21.74 -14.01
CA LEU A 122 -0.05 20.47 -13.41
C LEU A 122 -1.46 20.08 -13.84
N TRP A 123 -2.38 21.06 -13.90
CA TRP A 123 -3.74 20.86 -14.37
C TRP A 123 -3.80 20.36 -15.83
N LEU A 124 -3.02 20.95 -16.74
CA LEU A 124 -2.94 20.54 -18.14
C LEU A 124 -2.36 19.13 -18.31
N LEU A 125 -1.27 18.83 -17.58
CA LEU A 125 -0.68 17.49 -17.59
C LEU A 125 -1.67 16.44 -17.05
N LYS A 126 -2.42 16.80 -16.00
CA LYS A 126 -3.46 15.93 -15.43
C LYS A 126 -4.62 15.70 -16.38
N PHE A 127 -5.07 16.74 -17.08
CA PHE A 127 -6.08 16.59 -18.13
C PHE A 127 -5.63 15.60 -19.22
N ALA A 128 -4.38 15.70 -19.67
CA ALA A 128 -3.81 14.76 -20.65
C ALA A 128 -3.79 13.32 -20.12
N HIS A 129 -3.43 13.10 -18.85
CA HIS A 129 -3.45 11.77 -18.23
C HIS A 129 -4.86 11.16 -18.17
N LEU A 130 -5.87 11.93 -17.77
CA LEU A 130 -7.23 11.41 -17.70
C LEU A 130 -7.79 11.12 -19.10
N ARG A 131 -7.44 11.92 -20.11
CA ARG A 131 -7.75 11.65 -21.52
C ARG A 131 -7.16 10.32 -22.00
N LEU A 132 -5.92 10.01 -21.62
CA LEU A 132 -5.33 8.69 -21.89
C LEU A 132 -6.08 7.55 -21.20
N GLN A 133 -6.54 7.74 -19.96
CA GLN A 133 -7.36 6.74 -19.27
C GLN A 133 -8.73 6.53 -19.94
N ARG A 134 -9.31 7.58 -20.53
CA ARG A 134 -10.52 7.45 -21.35
C ARG A 134 -10.27 6.60 -22.59
N LEU A 135 -9.18 6.86 -23.33
CA LEU A 135 -8.81 6.04 -24.49
C LEU A 135 -8.57 4.57 -24.11
N ALA A 136 -8.09 4.31 -22.90
CA ALA A 136 -7.89 2.96 -22.37
C ALA A 136 -9.18 2.13 -22.27
N CYS A 137 -10.36 2.77 -22.24
CA CYS A 137 -11.68 2.13 -22.14
C CYS A 137 -12.22 1.65 -23.49
N TYR A 138 -11.55 1.96 -24.60
CA TYR A 138 -11.94 1.50 -25.93
C TYR A 138 -11.25 0.19 -26.31
N GLN A 139 -11.86 -0.56 -27.23
CA GLN A 139 -11.32 -1.81 -27.75
C GLN A 139 -10.04 -1.59 -28.60
N GLU A 140 -9.16 -2.60 -28.65
CA GLU A 140 -7.92 -2.59 -29.44
C GLU A 140 -6.92 -1.45 -29.12
N THR A 141 -7.02 -0.81 -27.95
CA THR A 141 -6.14 0.30 -27.56
C THR A 141 -5.11 -0.06 -26.49
N LEU A 142 -5.03 -1.30 -26.00
CA LEU A 142 -4.20 -1.64 -24.83
C LEU A 142 -2.71 -1.32 -25.06
N ALA A 143 -2.11 -1.82 -26.14
CA ALA A 143 -0.70 -1.58 -26.43
C ALA A 143 -0.39 -0.11 -26.70
N LEU A 144 -1.28 0.58 -27.41
CA LEU A 144 -1.18 2.02 -27.67
C LEU A 144 -1.29 2.81 -26.36
N THR A 145 -2.28 2.52 -25.51
CA THR A 145 -2.47 3.18 -24.22
C THR A 145 -1.26 3.01 -23.32
N HIS A 146 -0.70 1.78 -23.23
CA HIS A 146 0.50 1.55 -22.43
C HIS A 146 1.68 2.35 -22.96
N ARG A 147 1.93 2.32 -24.27
CA ARG A 147 2.99 3.13 -24.90
C ARG A 147 2.80 4.62 -24.62
N LEU A 148 1.58 5.13 -24.80
CA LEU A 148 1.27 6.54 -24.59
C LEU A 148 1.31 6.95 -23.13
N MET A 149 0.97 6.06 -22.19
CA MET A 149 1.17 6.29 -20.77
C MET A 149 2.66 6.40 -20.43
N PHE A 150 3.51 5.53 -20.96
CA PHE A 150 4.97 5.63 -20.76
C PHE A 150 5.52 6.93 -21.33
N VAL A 151 5.10 7.30 -22.56
CA VAL A 151 5.49 8.57 -23.18
C VAL A 151 5.00 9.76 -22.36
N TRP A 152 3.75 9.75 -21.91
CA TRP A 152 3.19 10.82 -21.08
C TRP A 152 3.96 10.95 -19.76
N PHE A 153 4.36 9.84 -19.14
CA PHE A 153 5.12 9.86 -17.89
C PHE A 153 6.54 10.43 -18.08
N ALA A 154 7.20 10.11 -19.19
CA ALA A 154 8.51 10.68 -19.52
C ALA A 154 8.41 12.17 -19.89
N VAL A 155 7.40 12.55 -20.68
CA VAL A 155 7.18 13.94 -21.11
C VAL A 155 6.72 14.82 -19.95
N SER A 156 5.89 14.32 -19.03
CA SER A 156 5.49 15.06 -17.83
C SER A 156 6.68 15.34 -16.91
N LEU A 157 7.59 14.37 -16.76
CA LEU A 157 8.85 14.57 -16.03
C LEU A 157 9.66 15.70 -16.69
N MET A 158 9.92 15.59 -17.99
CA MET A 158 10.72 16.56 -18.73
C MET A 158 10.11 17.96 -18.67
N THR A 159 8.79 18.09 -18.84
CA THR A 159 8.10 19.40 -18.80
C THR A 159 8.11 20.03 -17.41
N ILE A 160 7.98 19.25 -16.34
CA ILE A 160 8.12 19.74 -14.95
C ILE A 160 9.55 20.25 -14.72
N PHE A 161 10.56 19.46 -15.09
CA PHE A 161 11.97 19.83 -14.89
C PHE A 161 12.36 21.06 -15.72
N VAL A 162 11.94 21.13 -16.98
CA VAL A 162 12.14 22.33 -17.82
C VAL A 162 11.48 23.57 -17.20
N SER A 163 10.28 23.42 -16.64
CA SER A 163 9.57 24.52 -15.96
C SER A 163 10.27 25.01 -14.68
N LEU A 164 10.94 24.10 -13.97
CA LEU A 164 11.66 24.42 -12.72
C LEU A 164 13.04 25.03 -12.97
N TYR A 165 13.78 24.61 -14.00
CA TYR A 165 15.15 25.07 -14.25
C TYR A 165 15.28 26.26 -15.21
N LEU A 166 14.34 26.44 -16.14
CA LEU A 166 14.39 27.54 -17.12
C LEU A 166 13.46 28.68 -16.69
N THR A 167 12.19 28.59 -17.04
CA THR A 167 11.16 29.56 -16.66
C THR A 167 9.80 28.88 -16.59
N ALA A 168 8.96 29.34 -15.65
CA ALA A 168 7.64 28.77 -15.43
C ALA A 168 6.70 28.89 -16.65
N TRP A 169 6.87 29.94 -17.47
CA TRP A 169 5.98 30.25 -18.59
C TRP A 169 6.28 29.33 -19.78
N LEU A 170 7.56 29.02 -20.02
CA LEU A 170 7.96 28.00 -20.99
C LEU A 170 7.40 26.63 -20.62
N GLY A 171 7.39 26.31 -19.32
CA GLY A 171 6.73 25.11 -18.81
C GLY A 171 5.25 25.06 -19.17
N LEU A 172 4.52 26.15 -18.97
CA LEU A 172 3.09 26.22 -19.31
C LEU A 172 2.84 26.03 -20.81
N ILE A 173 3.64 26.67 -21.67
CA ILE A 173 3.53 26.53 -23.12
C ILE A 173 3.76 25.06 -23.52
N LEU A 174 4.79 24.42 -22.97
CA LEU A 174 5.07 23.00 -23.23
C LEU A 174 3.93 22.11 -22.73
N ALA A 175 3.39 22.37 -21.54
CA ALA A 175 2.26 21.61 -21.00
C ALA A 175 1.01 21.74 -21.89
N LEU A 176 0.77 22.91 -22.47
CA LEU A 176 -0.32 23.15 -23.42
C LEU A 176 -0.09 22.37 -24.73
N CYS A 177 1.11 22.40 -25.29
CA CYS A 177 1.47 21.60 -26.47
C CYS A 177 1.27 20.10 -26.22
N VAL A 178 1.69 19.61 -25.05
CA VAL A 178 1.50 18.22 -24.64
C VAL A 178 0.02 17.87 -24.51
N ALA A 179 -0.77 18.73 -23.86
CA ALA A 179 -2.21 18.53 -23.72
C ALA A 179 -2.92 18.49 -25.08
N LEU A 180 -2.57 19.37 -26.02
CA LEU A 180 -3.12 19.37 -27.39
C LEU A 180 -2.69 18.14 -28.19
N PHE A 181 -1.43 17.74 -28.10
CA PHE A 181 -0.92 16.53 -28.76
C PHE A 181 -1.70 15.28 -28.31
N PHE A 182 -1.87 15.12 -26.98
CA PHE A 182 -2.66 14.02 -26.45
C PHE A 182 -4.14 14.16 -26.77
N TYR A 183 -4.69 15.37 -26.84
CA TYR A 183 -6.07 15.60 -27.26
C TYR A 183 -6.32 15.10 -28.69
N TRP A 184 -5.45 15.43 -29.64
CA TRP A 184 -5.58 14.95 -31.02
C TRP A 184 -5.35 13.46 -31.15
N GLN A 185 -4.36 12.92 -30.44
CA GLN A 185 -4.04 11.50 -30.51
C GLN A 185 -5.08 10.61 -29.82
N THR A 186 -5.80 11.14 -28.83
CA THR A 186 -6.88 10.43 -28.13
C THR A 186 -8.25 10.58 -28.80
N ASN A 187 -8.29 11.11 -30.03
CA ASN A 187 -9.56 11.27 -30.73
C ASN A 187 -10.21 9.92 -31.04
N GLU A 188 -11.50 9.83 -30.75
CA GLU A 188 -12.28 8.59 -30.80
C GLU A 188 -12.66 8.29 -32.25
N GLN A 189 -11.76 7.65 -32.98
CA GLN A 189 -11.99 7.18 -34.34
C GLN A 189 -12.98 6.02 -34.34
N SER A 190 -14.28 6.30 -34.14
CA SER A 190 -15.39 5.34 -34.24
C SER A 190 -15.16 3.99 -33.56
N ARG A 191 -14.38 3.96 -32.48
CA ARG A 191 -14.00 2.72 -31.77
C ARG A 191 -15.10 2.32 -30.82
N LEU A 192 -15.31 1.02 -30.68
CA LEU A 192 -16.25 0.46 -29.73
C LEU A 192 -15.67 0.51 -28.30
N LEU A 193 -16.53 0.68 -27.32
CA LEU A 193 -16.22 0.64 -25.89
C LEU A 193 -16.02 -0.80 -25.44
N ASP A 194 -15.02 -1.01 -24.59
CA ASP A 194 -14.81 -2.27 -23.90
C ASP A 194 -15.46 -2.19 -22.52
N TRP A 195 -16.74 -2.54 -22.46
CA TRP A 195 -17.54 -2.53 -21.23
C TRP A 195 -16.90 -3.34 -20.11
N SER A 196 -16.37 -4.52 -20.42
CA SER A 196 -15.74 -5.39 -19.44
C SER A 196 -14.55 -4.70 -18.76
N LYS A 197 -13.64 -4.12 -19.56
CA LYS A 197 -12.47 -3.39 -19.04
C LYS A 197 -12.86 -2.12 -18.30
N MET A 198 -13.91 -1.43 -18.75
CA MET A 198 -14.40 -0.22 -18.08
C MET A 198 -14.94 -0.55 -16.68
N ILE A 199 -15.78 -1.59 -16.58
CA ILE A 199 -16.37 -2.06 -15.31
C ILE A 199 -15.26 -2.57 -14.38
N ASP A 200 -14.29 -3.35 -14.87
CA ASP A 200 -13.18 -3.84 -14.07
C ASP A 200 -12.31 -2.69 -13.49
N ARG A 201 -12.09 -1.62 -14.27
CA ARG A 201 -11.35 -0.44 -13.79
C ARG A 201 -12.12 0.32 -12.72
N GLU A 202 -13.44 0.44 -12.89
CA GLU A 202 -14.30 1.10 -11.92
C GLU A 202 -14.39 0.30 -10.61
N ASN A 203 -14.57 -1.01 -10.70
CA ASN A 203 -14.53 -1.91 -9.54
C ASN A 203 -13.18 -1.84 -8.80
N ALA A 204 -12.06 -1.77 -9.52
CA ALA A 204 -10.74 -1.58 -8.92
C ALA A 204 -10.58 -0.19 -8.26
N ARG A 205 -11.25 0.85 -8.77
CA ARG A 205 -11.30 2.19 -8.16
C ARG A 205 -12.14 2.16 -6.88
N LEU A 206 -13.36 1.62 -6.93
CA LEU A 206 -14.26 1.48 -5.78
C LEU A 206 -13.63 0.64 -4.68
N HIS A 207 -12.98 -0.48 -5.01
CA HIS A 207 -12.31 -1.32 -4.03
C HIS A 207 -11.22 -0.58 -3.25
N ARG A 208 -10.45 0.31 -3.89
CA ARG A 208 -9.46 1.16 -3.18
C ARG A 208 -10.12 2.15 -2.23
N ILE A 209 -11.27 2.71 -2.62
CA ILE A 209 -12.04 3.63 -1.79
C ILE A 209 -12.61 2.87 -0.59
N TYR A 210 -13.17 1.69 -0.81
CA TYR A 210 -13.67 0.85 0.28
C TYR A 210 -12.57 0.37 1.21
N GLN A 211 -11.39 0.00 0.70
CA GLN A 211 -10.23 -0.30 1.54
C GLN A 211 -9.83 0.86 2.44
N PHE A 212 -9.87 2.09 1.91
CA PHE A 212 -9.62 3.29 2.72
C PHE A 212 -10.70 3.50 3.78
N ILE A 213 -11.97 3.33 3.44
CA ILE A 213 -13.09 3.44 4.38
C ILE A 213 -13.01 2.33 5.45
N ASN A 214 -12.57 1.13 5.08
CA ASN A 214 -12.37 0.00 5.98
C ASN A 214 -11.27 0.22 7.04
N LEU A 215 -10.45 1.26 6.89
CA LEU A 215 -9.53 1.69 7.95
C LEU A 215 -10.27 2.36 9.12
N PHE A 216 -11.51 2.83 8.90
CA PHE A 216 -12.31 3.59 9.85
C PHE A 216 -13.57 2.85 10.27
N THR A 217 -14.21 2.11 9.36
CA THR A 217 -15.47 1.41 9.59
C THR A 217 -15.52 0.14 8.75
N ASP A 218 -15.98 -0.98 9.33
CA ASP A 218 -16.12 -2.24 8.60
C ASP A 218 -17.09 -2.10 7.42
N VAL A 219 -16.57 -2.28 6.20
CA VAL A 219 -17.36 -2.24 4.97
C VAL A 219 -17.63 -3.67 4.51
N PRO A 220 -18.90 -4.12 4.41
CA PRO A 220 -19.23 -5.52 4.08
C PRO A 220 -18.73 -5.95 2.70
N GLU A 221 -18.52 -5.00 1.78
CA GLU A 221 -18.03 -5.25 0.42
C GLU A 221 -16.52 -5.53 0.32
N VAL A 222 -15.75 -5.33 1.39
CA VAL A 222 -14.31 -5.62 1.43
C VAL A 222 -14.06 -6.95 2.12
N GLU A 223 -14.40 -8.05 1.46
CA GLU A 223 -13.92 -9.36 1.91
C GLU A 223 -12.40 -9.43 1.77
N ALA A 224 -11.72 -9.93 2.81
CA ALA A 224 -10.27 -10.10 2.83
C ALA A 224 -9.82 -11.09 1.73
N LYS A 225 -9.52 -10.58 0.53
CA LYS A 225 -9.13 -11.41 -0.60
C LYS A 225 -7.79 -12.08 -0.34
N VAL A 226 -7.81 -13.41 -0.11
CA VAL A 226 -6.60 -14.22 0.10
C VAL A 226 -5.76 -14.28 -1.19
N ARG A 227 -4.73 -13.43 -1.27
CA ARG A 227 -3.83 -13.36 -2.43
C ARG A 227 -2.75 -14.45 -2.36
N ARG A 228 -2.52 -15.18 -3.46
CA ARG A 228 -1.43 -16.17 -3.56
C ARG A 228 -0.07 -15.47 -3.50
N ARG A 229 0.80 -15.90 -2.57
CA ARG A 229 2.18 -15.45 -2.43
C ARG A 229 3.12 -16.51 -3.02
N LYS A 230 3.38 -16.45 -4.33
CA LYS A 230 4.16 -17.47 -5.06
C LYS A 230 5.57 -17.70 -4.48
N TYR A 231 6.17 -16.69 -3.85
CA TYR A 231 7.50 -16.80 -3.23
C TYR A 231 7.54 -17.68 -1.98
N LEU A 232 6.40 -17.94 -1.33
CA LEU A 232 6.30 -18.80 -0.14
C LEU A 232 5.97 -20.25 -0.49
N ASP A 233 5.69 -20.56 -1.76
CA ASP A 233 5.35 -21.91 -2.20
C ASP A 233 6.56 -22.87 -2.04
N GLY A 234 7.80 -22.36 -2.12
CA GLY A 234 9.01 -23.16 -1.93
C GLY A 234 9.16 -23.73 -0.50
N PHE A 235 8.78 -22.96 0.52
CA PHE A 235 8.79 -23.44 1.92
C PHE A 235 7.76 -24.53 2.18
N LEU A 236 6.65 -24.53 1.42
CA LEU A 236 5.60 -25.55 1.51
C LEU A 236 5.94 -26.82 0.75
N ALA A 237 6.80 -26.75 -0.29
CA ALA A 237 7.20 -27.89 -1.10
C ALA A 237 8.09 -28.91 -0.34
N ASN A 238 8.76 -28.47 0.73
CA ASN A 238 9.63 -29.32 1.57
C ASN A 238 8.87 -30.21 2.56
N ILE A 239 7.54 -30.11 2.64
CA ILE A 239 6.71 -30.92 3.54
C ILE A 239 6.27 -32.19 2.80
N ALA A 240 6.75 -33.36 3.24
CA ALA A 240 6.36 -34.63 2.63
C ALA A 240 4.86 -34.88 2.75
N PHE A 241 4.21 -35.24 1.64
CA PHE A 241 2.79 -35.59 1.57
C PHE A 241 2.54 -36.96 2.22
N LYS A 242 2.34 -36.96 3.54
CA LYS A 242 1.90 -38.11 4.35
C LYS A 242 0.69 -37.71 5.18
N GLN A 243 -0.19 -38.66 5.50
CA GLN A 243 -1.38 -38.39 6.33
C GLN A 243 -1.05 -37.77 7.69
N GLU A 244 0.11 -38.11 8.26
CA GLU A 244 0.63 -37.55 9.51
C GLU A 244 0.98 -36.05 9.40
N ASN A 245 1.37 -35.59 8.21
CA ASN A 245 1.78 -34.22 7.94
C ASN A 245 0.64 -33.34 7.44
N THR A 246 -0.59 -33.85 7.34
CA THR A 246 -1.75 -33.07 6.84
C THR A 246 -1.95 -31.77 7.63
N TYR A 247 -1.94 -31.84 8.96
CA TYR A 247 -2.06 -30.64 9.80
C TYR A 247 -0.83 -29.73 9.73
N LEU A 248 0.38 -30.29 9.59
CA LEU A 248 1.59 -29.49 9.40
C LEU A 248 1.51 -28.66 8.13
N TYR A 249 1.08 -29.28 7.04
CA TYR A 249 0.89 -28.60 5.76
C TYR A 249 -0.22 -27.54 5.84
N LEU A 250 -1.37 -27.87 6.44
CA LEU A 250 -2.49 -26.95 6.60
C LEU A 250 -2.12 -25.73 7.45
N PHE A 251 -1.49 -25.92 8.61
CA PHE A 251 -1.08 -24.82 9.49
C PHE A 251 0.04 -23.99 8.87
N ALA A 252 1.06 -24.61 8.25
CA ALA A 252 2.10 -23.88 7.54
C ALA A 252 1.51 -23.05 6.37
N ARG A 253 0.58 -23.63 5.62
CA ARG A 253 -0.12 -22.94 4.52
C ARG A 253 -1.01 -21.82 5.05
N GLY A 254 -1.70 -22.03 6.17
CA GLY A 254 -2.52 -21.03 6.85
C GLY A 254 -1.70 -19.84 7.34
N ALA A 255 -0.58 -20.10 8.01
CA ALA A 255 0.32 -19.06 8.50
C ALA A 255 0.98 -18.26 7.35
N LEU A 256 1.38 -18.91 6.26
CA LEU A 256 2.08 -18.26 5.15
C LEU A 256 1.14 -17.54 4.17
N ARG A 257 -0.08 -18.07 3.95
CA ARG A 257 -1.04 -17.55 2.95
C ARG A 257 -2.19 -16.76 3.57
N GLY A 258 -2.55 -17.02 4.82
CA GLY A 258 -3.63 -16.32 5.52
C GLY A 258 -3.29 -14.85 5.71
N ALA A 259 -4.15 -13.95 5.21
CA ALA A 259 -3.96 -12.52 5.33
C ALA A 259 -4.02 -12.06 6.81
N GLU A 260 -4.83 -12.73 7.61
CA GLU A 260 -5.05 -12.42 9.03
C GLU A 260 -3.84 -12.82 9.88
N TYR A 261 -3.57 -14.12 10.06
CA TYR A 261 -2.48 -14.60 10.91
C TYR A 261 -1.08 -14.27 10.37
N GLY A 262 -0.87 -14.47 9.07
CA GLY A 262 0.40 -14.11 8.44
C GLY A 262 0.64 -12.60 8.47
N GLY A 263 -0.38 -11.79 8.17
CA GLY A 263 -0.28 -10.33 8.25
C GLY A 263 -0.01 -9.84 9.66
N LEU A 264 -0.66 -10.44 10.67
CA LEU A 264 -0.46 -10.13 12.08
C LEU A 264 0.98 -10.43 12.53
N PHE A 265 1.50 -11.62 12.18
CA PHE A 265 2.89 -12.02 12.42
C PHE A 265 3.88 -11.02 11.81
N PHE A 266 3.72 -10.70 10.51
CA PHE A 266 4.62 -9.76 9.82
C PHE A 266 4.56 -8.36 10.42
N ARG A 267 3.38 -7.88 10.83
CA ARG A 267 3.23 -6.56 11.45
C ARG A 267 3.98 -6.47 12.78
N LEU A 268 3.81 -7.45 13.66
CA LEU A 268 4.52 -7.49 14.94
C LEU A 268 6.03 -7.66 14.76
N LEU A 269 6.46 -8.46 13.79
CA LEU A 269 7.87 -8.64 13.48
C LEU A 269 8.51 -7.33 13.01
N VAL A 270 7.84 -6.57 12.15
CA VAL A 270 8.33 -5.26 11.67
C VAL A 270 8.33 -4.24 12.81
N VAL A 271 7.24 -4.12 13.57
CA VAL A 271 7.16 -3.15 14.69
C VAL A 271 8.21 -3.48 15.75
N GLY A 272 8.34 -4.75 16.13
CA GLY A 272 9.37 -5.22 17.05
C GLY A 272 10.78 -4.94 16.53
N GLY A 273 11.05 -5.25 15.27
CA GLY A 273 12.33 -4.97 14.63
C GLY A 273 12.70 -3.48 14.61
N VAL A 274 11.76 -2.60 14.22
CA VAL A 274 11.96 -1.14 14.21
C VAL A 274 12.21 -0.61 15.62
N LEU A 275 11.47 -1.10 16.63
CA LEU A 275 11.70 -0.72 18.02
C LEU A 275 13.08 -1.16 18.50
N LEU A 276 13.52 -2.39 18.19
CA LEU A 276 14.83 -2.88 18.58
C LEU A 276 15.97 -2.07 17.95
N VAL A 277 15.82 -1.59 16.71
CA VAL A 277 16.80 -0.71 16.05
C VAL A 277 16.79 0.70 16.65
N SER A 278 15.71 1.15 17.27
CA SER A 278 15.68 2.48 17.90
C SER A 278 16.26 2.49 19.33
N LEU A 279 16.43 1.33 19.95
CA LEU A 279 16.87 1.20 21.34
C LEU A 279 18.37 0.92 21.40
N ASN A 280 19.08 1.62 22.28
CA ASN A 280 20.53 1.47 22.46
C ASN A 280 20.90 0.62 23.70
N ASP A 281 19.99 0.44 24.65
CA ASP A 281 20.26 -0.22 25.93
C ASP A 281 19.93 -1.73 25.91
N PHE A 282 20.91 -2.58 26.25
CA PHE A 282 20.78 -4.05 26.26
C PHE A 282 19.57 -4.57 27.04
N ARG A 283 19.31 -4.04 28.24
CA ARG A 283 18.21 -4.51 29.11
C ARG A 283 16.84 -4.27 28.48
N PHE A 284 16.67 -3.13 27.82
CA PHE A 284 15.44 -2.78 27.12
C PHE A 284 15.26 -3.65 25.88
N ILE A 285 16.33 -3.90 25.11
CA ILE A 285 16.31 -4.79 23.94
C ILE A 285 15.89 -6.22 24.36
N VAL A 286 16.45 -6.75 25.46
CA VAL A 286 16.04 -8.06 26.00
C VAL A 286 14.57 -8.04 26.43
N GLY A 287 14.13 -7.05 27.20
CA GLY A 287 12.73 -6.97 27.66
C GLY A 287 11.73 -6.87 26.51
N VAL A 288 12.03 -6.04 25.50
CA VAL A 288 11.19 -5.87 24.32
C VAL A 288 11.17 -7.13 23.47
N SER A 289 12.33 -7.75 23.21
CA SER A 289 12.38 -8.98 22.41
C SER A 289 11.59 -10.14 23.04
N LEU A 290 11.71 -10.36 24.35
CA LEU A 290 10.93 -11.35 25.11
C LEU A 290 9.42 -11.08 24.97
N LEU A 291 9.01 -9.83 25.20
CA LEU A 291 7.60 -9.42 25.09
C LEU A 291 7.04 -9.70 23.69
N PHE A 292 7.77 -9.35 22.62
CA PHE A 292 7.31 -9.58 21.25
C PHE A 292 7.26 -11.06 20.88
N ILE A 293 8.22 -11.88 21.33
CA ILE A 293 8.16 -13.34 21.14
C ILE A 293 6.92 -13.92 21.81
N TYR A 294 6.65 -13.51 23.06
CA TYR A 294 5.46 -13.93 23.78
C TYR A 294 4.15 -13.52 23.06
N LEU A 295 4.06 -12.25 22.62
CA LEU A 295 2.88 -11.74 21.91
C LEU A 295 2.65 -12.46 20.59
N ILE A 296 3.71 -12.70 19.80
CA ILE A 296 3.62 -13.45 18.55
C ILE A 296 3.17 -14.89 18.83
N GLY A 297 3.76 -15.53 19.85
CA GLY A 297 3.40 -16.87 20.28
C GLY A 297 1.91 -16.95 20.63
N PHE A 298 1.43 -16.05 21.48
CA PHE A 298 0.04 -15.96 21.93
C PHE A 298 -0.94 -15.74 20.78
N GLN A 299 -0.64 -14.80 19.88
CA GLN A 299 -1.52 -14.43 18.78
C GLN A 299 -1.65 -15.49 17.69
N MET A 300 -0.69 -16.41 17.60
CA MET A 300 -0.71 -17.52 16.64
C MET A 300 -1.42 -18.78 17.19
N ILE A 301 -1.78 -18.83 18.47
CA ILE A 301 -2.51 -19.98 19.07
C ILE A 301 -3.87 -20.25 18.41
N PRO A 302 -4.71 -19.22 18.08
CA PRO A 302 -6.02 -19.45 17.46
C PRO A 302 -5.97 -20.17 16.11
N LEU A 303 -4.79 -20.26 15.47
CA LEU A 303 -4.54 -21.08 14.28
C LEU A 303 -4.97 -22.54 14.48
N TYR A 304 -4.94 -23.05 15.73
CA TYR A 304 -5.43 -24.39 16.07
C TYR A 304 -6.89 -24.62 15.65
N SER A 305 -7.74 -23.61 15.82
CA SER A 305 -9.19 -23.69 15.63
C SER A 305 -9.67 -23.29 14.23
N GLN A 306 -8.82 -22.61 13.44
CA GLN A 306 -9.19 -22.08 12.13
C GLN A 306 -9.66 -23.16 11.15
N PHE A 307 -9.09 -24.37 11.25
CA PHE A 307 -9.34 -25.46 10.31
C PHE A 307 -10.42 -26.44 10.76
N ASP A 308 -11.03 -26.25 11.94
CA ASP A 308 -12.05 -27.15 12.49
C ASP A 308 -13.39 -27.05 11.76
N TYR A 309 -13.66 -25.91 11.13
CA TYR A 309 -14.87 -25.65 10.34
C TYR A 309 -14.79 -26.17 8.90
N ILE A 310 -13.61 -26.61 8.43
CA ILE A 310 -13.46 -27.10 7.06
C ILE A 310 -14.03 -28.52 6.96
N SER A 311 -15.09 -28.67 6.17
CA SER A 311 -15.82 -29.94 6.00
C SER A 311 -14.93 -31.11 5.58
N ALA A 312 -13.87 -30.86 4.79
CA ALA A 312 -12.90 -31.89 4.38
C ALA A 312 -12.15 -32.52 5.56
N VAL A 313 -11.88 -31.76 6.63
CA VAL A 313 -11.20 -32.24 7.84
C VAL A 313 -12.15 -33.10 8.68
N GLN A 314 -13.46 -32.85 8.60
CA GLN A 314 -14.50 -33.63 9.28
C GLN A 314 -14.77 -34.96 8.56
N LEU A 315 -14.65 -34.99 7.23
CA LEU A 315 -14.86 -36.19 6.41
C LEU A 315 -13.71 -37.21 6.50
N TYR A 316 -12.47 -36.75 6.70
CA TYR A 316 -11.27 -37.61 6.83
C TYR A 316 -10.50 -37.29 8.12
N PRO A 317 -11.00 -37.77 9.28
CA PRO A 317 -10.43 -37.41 10.57
C PRO A 317 -9.02 -37.99 10.75
N VAL A 318 -8.06 -37.10 11.02
CA VAL A 318 -6.68 -37.45 11.44
C VAL A 318 -6.57 -37.31 12.96
N ALA A 319 -5.82 -38.21 13.63
CA ALA A 319 -5.74 -38.23 15.08
C ALA A 319 -5.27 -36.88 15.68
N ARG A 320 -5.96 -36.40 16.73
CA ARG A 320 -5.71 -35.10 17.38
C ARG A 320 -4.29 -34.92 17.92
N LYS A 321 -3.59 -36.03 18.23
CA LYS A 321 -2.17 -36.01 18.63
C LYS A 321 -1.28 -35.37 17.56
N PHE A 322 -1.54 -35.66 16.29
CA PHE A 322 -0.81 -35.06 15.16
C PHE A 322 -1.14 -33.57 15.00
N LYS A 323 -2.37 -33.14 15.32
CA LYS A 323 -2.76 -31.72 15.29
C LYS A 323 -1.98 -30.87 16.29
N LYS A 324 -1.85 -31.35 17.54
CA LYS A 324 -1.07 -30.65 18.59
C LYS A 324 0.41 -30.58 18.24
N ALA A 325 1.01 -31.71 17.86
CA ALA A 325 2.41 -31.79 17.46
C ALA A 325 2.70 -30.91 16.22
N ALA A 326 1.77 -30.86 15.27
CA ALA A 326 1.88 -30.02 14.10
C ALA A 326 1.89 -28.53 14.44
N LEU A 327 0.96 -28.07 15.27
CA LEU A 327 0.91 -26.68 15.73
C LEU A 327 2.19 -26.31 16.48
N GLN A 328 2.63 -27.17 17.39
CA GLN A 328 3.85 -26.96 18.16
C GLN A 328 5.06 -26.78 17.24
N LYS A 329 5.23 -27.63 16.23
CA LYS A 329 6.34 -27.55 15.27
C LYS A 329 6.30 -26.30 14.39
N VAL A 330 5.12 -25.91 13.91
CA VAL A 330 4.97 -24.69 13.09
C VAL A 330 5.23 -23.45 13.92
N LEU A 331 4.71 -23.40 15.16
CA LEU A 331 4.88 -22.26 16.04
C LEU A 331 6.33 -22.12 16.52
N THR A 332 7.00 -23.21 16.89
CA THR A 332 8.42 -23.16 17.24
C THR A 332 9.27 -22.69 16.07
N LEU A 333 9.01 -23.19 14.86
CA LEU A 333 9.73 -22.75 13.66
C LEU A 333 9.56 -21.24 13.41
N LEU A 334 8.35 -20.71 13.55
CA LEU A 334 8.06 -19.27 13.38
C LEU A 334 8.71 -18.41 14.47
N LEU A 335 8.66 -18.86 15.72
CA LEU A 335 9.27 -18.14 16.83
C LEU A 335 10.80 -18.15 16.73
N VAL A 336 11.42 -19.28 16.37
CA VAL A 336 12.87 -19.37 16.14
C VAL A 336 13.29 -18.45 14.99
N ALA A 337 12.54 -18.42 13.88
CA ALA A 337 12.80 -17.49 12.79
C ALA A 337 12.74 -16.02 13.26
N THR A 338 11.77 -15.69 14.13
CA THR A 338 11.64 -14.36 14.73
C THR A 338 12.82 -14.03 15.64
N ALA A 339 13.25 -14.97 16.48
CA ALA A 339 14.39 -14.80 17.38
C ALA A 339 15.69 -14.55 16.60
N ILE A 340 15.90 -15.26 15.48
CA ILE A 340 17.05 -15.01 14.59
C ILE A 340 16.98 -13.59 14.01
N ILE A 341 15.81 -13.14 13.56
CA ILE A 341 15.65 -11.79 12.99
C ILE A 341 15.90 -10.72 14.06
N PHE A 342 15.37 -10.87 15.27
CA PHE A 342 15.61 -9.92 16.37
C PHE A 342 17.08 -9.92 16.82
N SER A 343 17.73 -11.08 16.86
CA SER A 343 19.17 -11.17 17.06
C SER A 343 19.94 -10.41 15.98
N LEU A 344 19.58 -10.58 14.70
CA LEU A 344 20.23 -9.84 13.60
C LEU A 344 20.02 -8.33 13.70
N CYS A 345 18.81 -7.87 14.02
CA CYS A 345 18.53 -6.45 14.22
C CYS A 345 19.35 -5.85 15.38
N SER A 346 19.57 -6.63 16.45
CA SER A 346 20.32 -6.17 17.62
C SER A 346 21.81 -5.93 17.35
N LEU A 347 22.39 -6.52 16.30
CA LEU A 347 23.81 -6.35 15.93
C LEU A 347 24.17 -4.92 15.48
N ILE A 348 23.18 -4.09 15.17
CA ILE A 348 23.41 -2.70 14.74
C ILE A 348 23.93 -1.85 15.92
N HIS A 349 23.47 -2.14 17.13
CA HIS A 349 23.77 -1.35 18.34
C HIS A 349 24.58 -2.11 19.39
N LEU A 350 24.45 -3.44 19.48
CA LEU A 350 25.09 -4.27 20.50
C LEU A 350 26.34 -5.00 19.98
N ALA A 351 27.22 -5.36 20.90
CA ALA A 351 28.35 -6.23 20.59
C ALA A 351 27.88 -7.65 20.21
N ILE A 352 28.69 -8.36 19.41
CA ILE A 352 28.39 -9.72 18.91
C ILE A 352 28.07 -10.69 20.07
N ILE A 353 28.78 -10.55 21.21
CA ILE A 353 28.60 -11.38 22.39
C ILE A 353 27.20 -11.15 23.02
N GLU A 354 26.78 -9.89 23.14
CA GLU A 354 25.49 -9.54 23.73
C GLU A 354 24.33 -10.00 22.85
N SER A 355 24.48 -9.89 21.52
CA SER A 355 23.50 -10.42 20.57
C SER A 355 23.38 -11.96 20.65
N PHE A 356 24.51 -12.66 20.85
CA PHE A 356 24.50 -14.11 21.05
C PHE A 356 23.81 -14.50 22.36
N VAL A 357 24.07 -13.79 23.46
CA VAL A 357 23.39 -13.99 24.74
C VAL A 357 21.88 -13.78 24.58
N LEU A 358 21.46 -12.73 23.87
CA LEU A 358 20.05 -12.49 23.57
C LEU A 358 19.42 -13.65 22.79
N LEU A 359 20.10 -14.18 21.77
CA LEU A 359 19.60 -15.33 21.01
C LEU A 359 19.41 -16.58 21.90
N VAL A 360 20.37 -16.86 22.80
CA VAL A 360 20.25 -17.99 23.74
C VAL A 360 19.06 -17.79 24.69
N VAL A 361 18.88 -16.58 25.24
CA VAL A 361 17.75 -16.25 26.11
C VAL A 361 16.41 -16.45 25.40
N LEU A 362 16.29 -15.97 24.15
CA LEU A 362 15.07 -16.13 23.37
C LEU A 362 14.80 -17.62 23.05
N LEU A 363 15.82 -18.42 22.74
CA LEU A 363 15.65 -19.86 22.51
C LEU A 363 15.16 -20.60 23.77
N ILE A 364 15.65 -20.22 24.95
CA ILE A 364 15.19 -20.79 26.23
C ILE A 364 13.70 -20.45 26.44
N GLU A 365 13.31 -19.20 26.23
CA GLU A 365 11.90 -18.79 26.33
C GLU A 365 11.01 -19.55 25.33
N ILE A 366 11.44 -19.70 24.08
CA ILE A 366 10.70 -20.45 23.06
C ILE A 366 10.52 -21.91 23.48
N GLY A 367 11.56 -22.53 24.06
CA GLY A 367 11.48 -23.88 24.61
C GLY A 367 10.44 -23.98 25.73
N LEU A 368 10.49 -23.05 26.69
CA LEU A 368 9.54 -22.98 27.81
C LEU A 368 8.11 -22.77 27.31
N PHE A 369 7.91 -21.85 26.39
CA PHE A 369 6.62 -21.55 25.77
C PHE A 369 6.05 -22.77 25.03
N SER A 370 6.87 -23.45 24.24
CA SER A 370 6.47 -24.61 23.44
C SER A 370 6.13 -25.84 24.29
N TRP A 371 6.88 -26.11 25.35
CA TRP A 371 6.69 -27.29 26.19
C TRP A 371 5.69 -27.11 27.34
N PHE A 372 5.65 -25.94 27.98
CA PHE A 372 4.76 -25.73 29.13
C PHE A 372 3.49 -24.98 28.76
N TYR A 373 3.62 -23.84 28.08
CA TYR A 373 2.47 -22.94 27.87
C TYR A 373 1.51 -23.45 26.78
N LEU A 374 2.05 -23.84 25.63
CA LEU A 374 1.25 -24.27 24.49
C LEU A 374 0.38 -25.49 24.78
N PRO A 375 0.87 -26.59 25.41
CA PRO A 375 0.03 -27.76 25.69
C PRO A 375 -1.06 -27.47 26.74
N ALA A 376 -0.75 -26.68 27.76
CA ALA A 376 -1.71 -26.28 28.78
C ALA A 376 -2.86 -25.47 28.18
N ARG A 377 -2.55 -24.55 27.25
CA ARG A 377 -3.57 -23.74 26.59
C ARG A 377 -4.39 -24.51 25.57
N ILE A 378 -3.77 -25.41 24.81
CA ILE A 378 -4.52 -26.27 23.89
C ILE A 378 -5.51 -27.15 24.68
N LYS A 379 -5.12 -27.67 25.84
CA LYS A 379 -6.03 -28.46 26.69
C LYS A 379 -7.28 -27.65 27.07
N LYS A 380 -7.11 -26.40 27.47
CA LYS A 380 -8.21 -25.47 27.78
C LYS A 380 -9.10 -25.11 26.57
N MET A 381 -8.64 -25.32 25.34
CA MET A 381 -9.45 -25.09 24.13
C MET A 381 -10.19 -26.35 23.66
N GLU A 382 -9.81 -27.52 24.19
CA GLU A 382 -10.47 -28.81 23.90
C GLU A 382 -11.53 -29.17 24.94
N ASP A 383 -11.35 -28.71 26.18
CA ASP A 383 -12.36 -28.68 27.25
C ASP A 383 -13.36 -27.54 26.99
#